data_AF-A0A372J747-F1
#
_entry.id   AF-A0A372J747-F1
#
_cell.length_a   1.000
_cell.length_b   1.000
_cell.length_c   1.000
_cell.angle_alpha   90.00
_cell.angle_beta   90.00
_cell.angle_gamma   90.00
#
_symmetry.space_group_name_H-M   'P 1'
#
loop_
_entity.id
_entity.type
_entity.pdbx_description
1 polymer ?
#
loop_
_entity_poly.entity_id
_entity_poly.type
_entity_poly.pdbx_seq_one_letter_code
_entity_poly.pdbx_strand_id
1 'polypeptide(L)'
;MEAFVTDQWLLQEQEWEALAVTWSGLSRKEQRSVAVVQYMCVIRDCQLVTVFRAPVGLLVALPRYRKSPERNAESAASARAARTVDGERRWKGRVAPLDQFSDAQLPELGIEVNCDHVSRFISGVHLLADVERGRPGAPITKRIR
;
A
#
# COMPACT_ATOMS: atom_id res chain seq x y z
N MET A 1 -3.64 -31.31 13.34
CA MET A 1 -4.47 -30.70 12.28
C MET A 1 -4.14 -29.20 12.20
N GLU A 2 -2.86 -28.88 12.02
CA GLU A 2 -2.32 -27.49 12.08
C GLU A 2 -1.57 -27.08 10.79
N ALA A 3 -1.21 -28.02 9.91
CA ALA A 3 -0.43 -27.74 8.70
C ALA A 3 -1.21 -27.00 7.60
N PHE A 4 -2.55 -27.17 7.53
CA PHE A 4 -3.36 -26.64 6.42
C PHE A 4 -3.54 -25.11 6.44
N VAL A 5 -3.48 -24.48 7.62
CA VAL A 5 -3.70 -23.04 7.77
C VAL A 5 -2.44 -22.24 7.35
N THR A 6 -1.26 -22.82 7.56
CA THR A 6 0.02 -22.20 7.21
C THR A 6 0.21 -22.10 5.69
N ASP A 7 -0.21 -23.12 4.94
CA ASP A 7 -0.04 -23.17 3.49
C ASP A 7 -0.93 -22.14 2.76
N GLN A 8 -2.18 -21.96 3.19
CA GLN A 8 -3.09 -21.00 2.57
C GLN A 8 -2.62 -19.55 2.75
N TRP A 9 -2.08 -19.22 3.93
CA TRP A 9 -1.56 -17.89 4.20
C TRP A 9 -0.31 -17.58 3.38
N LEU A 10 0.62 -18.54 3.25
CA LEU A 10 1.82 -18.41 2.42
C LEU A 10 1.49 -18.20 0.94
N LEU A 11 0.53 -18.97 0.41
CA LEU A 11 0.08 -18.83 -0.97
C LEU A 11 -0.51 -17.44 -1.23
N GLN A 12 -1.34 -16.97 -0.29
CA GLN A 12 -1.93 -15.64 -0.38
C GLN A 12 -0.85 -14.53 -0.35
N GLU A 13 0.17 -14.65 0.50
CA GLU A 13 1.29 -13.69 0.54
C GLU A 13 2.06 -13.67 -0.79
N GLN A 14 2.32 -14.84 -1.39
CA GLN A 14 2.98 -14.95 -2.70
C GLN A 14 2.15 -14.31 -3.83
N GLU A 15 0.83 -14.49 -3.81
CA GLU A 15 -0.07 -13.84 -4.77
C GLU A 15 -0.02 -12.32 -4.65
N TRP A 16 -0.04 -11.79 -3.43
CA TRP A 16 0.05 -10.35 -3.18
C TRP A 16 1.42 -9.78 -3.57
N GLU A 17 2.51 -10.51 -3.32
CA GLU A 17 3.85 -10.13 -3.79
C GLU A 17 3.91 -10.11 -5.33
N ALA A 18 3.35 -11.12 -6.00
CA ALA A 18 3.28 -11.18 -7.45
C ALA A 18 2.48 -9.99 -8.01
N LEU A 19 1.32 -9.68 -7.44
CA LEU A 19 0.52 -8.52 -7.81
C LEU A 19 1.28 -7.20 -7.59
N ALA A 20 2.07 -7.08 -6.53
CA ALA A 20 2.89 -5.90 -6.28
C ALA A 20 3.99 -5.72 -7.33
N VAL A 21 4.62 -6.83 -7.77
CA VAL A 21 5.59 -6.83 -8.87
C VAL A 21 4.91 -6.43 -10.17
N THR A 22 3.79 -7.06 -10.52
CA THR A 22 3.01 -6.75 -11.73
C THR A 22 2.60 -5.28 -11.75
N TRP A 23 2.00 -4.78 -10.66
CA TRP A 23 1.60 -3.37 -10.53
C TRP A 23 2.78 -2.42 -10.75
N SER A 24 3.92 -2.72 -10.13
CA SER A 24 5.13 -1.89 -10.26
C SER A 24 5.73 -1.90 -11.67
N GLY A 25 5.46 -2.95 -12.45
CA GLY A 25 5.88 -3.08 -13.85
C GLY A 25 4.96 -2.35 -14.85
N LEU A 26 3.73 -2.01 -14.48
CA LEU A 26 2.81 -1.25 -15.32
C LEU A 26 3.33 0.17 -15.59
N SER A 27 3.09 0.69 -16.78
CA SER A 27 3.32 2.10 -17.08
C SER A 27 2.41 3.00 -16.25
N ARG A 28 2.81 4.26 -16.04
CA ARG A 28 1.97 5.24 -15.33
C ARG A 28 0.60 5.43 -15.97
N LYS A 29 0.51 5.29 -17.30
CA LYS A 29 -0.75 5.40 -18.04
C LYS A 29 -1.69 4.24 -17.69
N GLU A 30 -1.16 3.03 -17.63
CA GLU A 30 -1.91 1.82 -17.25
C GLU A 30 -2.31 1.85 -15.77
N GLN A 31 -1.40 2.25 -14.86
CA GLN A 31 -1.76 2.41 -13.45
C GLN A 31 -2.89 3.44 -13.29
N ARG A 32 -2.81 4.57 -14.01
CA ARG A 32 -3.82 5.63 -13.94
C ARG A 32 -5.18 5.20 -14.50
N SER A 33 -5.23 4.34 -15.53
CA SER A 33 -6.49 3.91 -16.13
C SER A 33 -7.39 3.12 -15.17
N VAL A 34 -6.80 2.47 -14.15
CA VAL A 34 -7.53 1.71 -13.12
C VAL A 34 -7.54 2.36 -11.74
N ALA A 35 -6.70 3.38 -11.52
CA ALA A 35 -6.64 4.11 -10.27
C ALA A 35 -7.93 4.90 -10.00
N VAL A 36 -8.40 4.85 -8.75
CA VAL A 36 -9.54 5.63 -8.25
C VAL A 36 -9.10 6.73 -7.29
N VAL A 37 -8.02 6.50 -6.53
CA VAL A 37 -7.45 7.48 -5.60
C VAL A 37 -5.93 7.38 -5.64
N GLN A 38 -5.27 8.53 -5.58
CA GLN A 38 -3.82 8.65 -5.46
C GLN A 38 -3.48 9.63 -4.34
N TYR A 39 -2.61 9.23 -3.42
CA TYR A 39 -2.01 10.14 -2.45
C TYR A 39 -0.57 10.41 -2.85
N MET A 40 -0.22 11.68 -2.82
CA MET A 40 1.07 12.20 -3.27
C MET A 40 1.70 13.01 -2.16
N CYS A 41 3.01 12.90 -2.01
CA CYS A 41 3.79 13.78 -1.15
C CYS A 41 3.81 15.20 -1.74
N VAL A 42 3.51 16.20 -0.92
CA VAL A 42 3.49 17.61 -1.36
C VAL A 42 4.90 18.16 -1.68
N ILE A 43 5.96 17.54 -1.13
CA ILE A 43 7.33 18.05 -1.21
C ILE A 43 7.98 17.71 -2.57
N ARG A 44 7.80 16.47 -3.05
CA ARG A 44 8.48 15.94 -4.26
C ARG A 44 7.55 15.18 -5.20
N ASP A 45 6.23 15.27 -5.02
CA ASP A 45 5.27 14.49 -5.81
C ASP A 45 5.54 12.97 -5.77
N CYS A 46 6.12 12.47 -4.68
CA CYS A 46 6.28 11.02 -4.50
C CYS A 46 4.90 10.38 -4.37
N GLN A 47 4.63 9.32 -5.11
CA GLN A 47 3.44 8.50 -4.87
C GLN A 47 3.58 7.85 -3.50
N LEU A 48 2.55 7.97 -2.66
CA LEU A 48 2.49 7.43 -1.31
C LEU A 48 1.61 6.18 -1.25
N VAL A 49 0.45 6.24 -1.90
CA VAL A 49 -0.44 5.10 -2.07
C VAL A 49 -1.35 5.33 -3.27
N THR A 50 -1.71 4.26 -3.97
CA THR A 50 -2.74 4.27 -5.01
C THR A 50 -3.80 3.25 -4.66
N VAL A 51 -5.06 3.66 -4.64
CA VAL A 51 -6.20 2.73 -4.61
C VAL A 51 -6.70 2.55 -6.03
N PHE A 52 -6.93 1.31 -6.45
CA PHE A 52 -7.33 0.98 -7.81
C PHE A 52 -8.34 -0.16 -7.84
N ARG A 53 -9.11 -0.24 -8.92
CA ARG A 53 -10.04 -1.35 -9.15
C ARG A 53 -9.33 -2.48 -9.90
N ALA A 54 -9.48 -3.69 -9.38
CA ALA A 54 -9.09 -4.94 -10.02
C ALA A 54 -10.31 -5.87 -10.13
N PRO A 55 -10.25 -6.96 -10.94
CA PRO A 55 -11.33 -7.94 -11.02
C PRO A 55 -11.71 -8.55 -9.66
N VAL A 56 -10.73 -8.67 -8.76
CA VAL A 56 -10.91 -9.21 -7.39
C VAL A 56 -11.45 -8.18 -6.38
N GLY A 57 -11.63 -6.92 -6.79
CA GLY A 57 -12.12 -5.85 -5.92
C GLY A 57 -11.21 -4.63 -5.87
N LEU A 58 -11.36 -3.84 -4.81
CA LEU A 58 -10.53 -2.66 -4.56
C LEU A 58 -9.23 -3.06 -3.89
N LEU A 59 -8.12 -2.67 -4.51
CA LEU A 59 -6.78 -2.94 -4.03
C LEU A 59 -6.05 -1.64 -3.71
N VAL A 60 -5.11 -1.74 -2.78
CA VAL A 60 -4.24 -0.67 -2.33
C VAL A 60 -2.81 -1.03 -2.70
N ALA A 61 -2.19 -0.21 -3.54
CA ALA A 61 -0.78 -0.31 -3.91
C ALA A 61 0.06 0.70 -3.13
N LEU A 62 1.00 0.20 -2.34
CA LEU A 62 2.04 0.96 -1.67
C LEU A 62 3.36 0.80 -2.44
N PRO A 63 4.01 1.90 -2.85
CA PRO A 63 5.27 1.82 -3.55
C PRO A 63 6.40 1.38 -2.61
N ARG A 64 7.54 1.02 -3.20
CA ARG A 64 8.79 0.87 -2.46
C ARG A 64 9.15 2.20 -1.81
N TYR A 65 9.69 2.13 -0.60
CA TYR A 65 10.15 3.31 0.12
C TYR A 65 11.37 2.97 0.97
N ARG A 66 12.11 4.00 1.39
CA ARG A 66 13.26 3.85 2.27
C ARG A 66 12.95 4.50 3.62
N LYS A 67 13.12 3.76 4.72
CA LYS A 67 13.07 4.35 6.07
C LYS A 67 14.43 4.94 6.43
N SER A 68 14.44 6.05 7.17
CA SER A 68 15.65 6.54 7.82
C SER A 68 16.12 5.51 8.87
N PRO A 69 17.41 5.46 9.23
CA PRO A 69 17.90 4.54 10.26
C PRO A 69 17.10 4.59 11.56
N GLU A 70 16.77 5.80 12.01
CA GLU A 70 16.07 6.05 13.27
C GLU A 70 14.66 5.45 13.25
N ARG A 71 13.88 5.74 12.20
CA ARG A 71 12.52 5.17 12.02
C ARG A 71 12.53 3.67 11.76
N ASN A 72 13.60 3.17 11.13
CA ASN A 72 13.72 1.74 10.86
C ASN A 72 14.01 0.93 12.13
N ALA A 73 14.64 1.56 13.13
CA ALA A 73 14.92 0.93 14.42
C ALA A 73 13.64 0.55 15.18
N GLU A 74 12.54 1.27 14.96
CA GLU A 74 11.22 0.97 15.55
C GLU A 74 10.60 -0.32 15.01
N SER A 75 11.06 -0.82 13.86
CA SER A 75 10.54 -2.05 13.26
C SER A 75 11.22 -3.29 13.85
N ALA A 76 10.48 -4.40 14.00
CA ALA A 76 11.08 -5.66 14.45
C ALA A 76 12.10 -6.19 13.41
N ALA A 77 13.19 -6.80 13.87
CA ALA A 77 14.24 -7.33 12.98
C ALA A 77 13.71 -8.39 12.01
N SER A 78 12.82 -9.27 12.48
CA SER A 78 12.13 -10.28 11.65
C SER A 78 11.29 -9.63 10.54
N ALA A 79 10.56 -8.57 10.87
CA ALA A 79 9.78 -7.82 9.89
C ALA A 79 10.67 -7.12 8.86
N ARG A 80 11.81 -6.55 9.27
CA ARG A 80 12.79 -5.97 8.35
C ARG A 80 13.34 -7.02 7.39
N ALA A 81 13.79 -8.15 7.91
CA ALA A 81 14.34 -9.25 7.12
C ALA A 81 13.36 -9.76 6.05
N ALA A 82 12.07 -9.90 6.39
CA ALA A 82 11.06 -10.40 5.46
C ALA A 82 10.60 -9.36 4.42
N ARG A 83 10.47 -8.09 4.84
CA ARG A 83 9.74 -7.06 4.08
C ARG A 83 10.61 -6.03 3.40
N THR A 84 11.93 -6.17 3.48
CA THR A 84 12.89 -5.28 2.80
C THR A 84 13.64 -6.04 1.71
N VAL A 85 14.17 -5.30 0.73
CA VAL A 85 14.98 -5.88 -0.36
C VAL A 85 16.46 -6.00 0.01
N ASP A 86 16.91 -5.21 0.99
CA ASP A 86 18.30 -5.16 1.45
C ASP A 86 18.49 -5.76 2.86
N GLY A 87 17.44 -6.36 3.42
CA GLY A 87 17.40 -6.83 4.80
C GLY A 87 17.28 -5.72 5.85
N GLU A 88 17.26 -4.44 5.43
CA GLU A 88 17.41 -3.30 6.33
C GLU A 88 16.37 -2.21 6.09
N ARG A 89 16.59 -1.30 5.15
CA ARG A 89 15.89 -0.02 5.07
C ARG A 89 15.07 0.17 3.82
N ARG A 90 15.25 -0.66 2.80
CA ARG A 90 14.54 -0.54 1.51
C ARG A 90 13.34 -1.47 1.53
N TRP A 91 12.19 -0.94 1.93
CA TRP A 91 10.96 -1.70 2.06
C TRP A 91 10.37 -2.05 0.68
N LYS A 92 9.92 -3.29 0.53
CA LYS A 92 9.24 -3.78 -0.67
C LYS A 92 7.94 -2.99 -0.90
N GLY A 93 7.59 -2.79 -2.17
CA GLY A 93 6.25 -2.35 -2.52
C GLY A 93 5.27 -3.50 -2.27
N ARG A 94 4.03 -3.18 -1.91
CA ARG A 94 3.01 -4.19 -1.62
C ARG A 94 1.67 -3.81 -2.22
N VAL A 95 0.89 -4.82 -2.55
CA VAL A 95 -0.51 -4.70 -2.93
C VAL A 95 -1.31 -5.52 -1.93
N ALA A 96 -2.42 -4.96 -1.47
CA ALA A 96 -3.33 -5.67 -0.57
C ALA A 96 -4.78 -5.22 -0.82
N PRO A 97 -5.77 -6.05 -0.49
CA PRO A 97 -7.17 -5.66 -0.43
C PRO A 97 -7.39 -4.41 0.43
N LEU A 98 -8.33 -3.55 0.01
CA LEU A 98 -8.67 -2.33 0.74
C LEU A 98 -9.29 -2.59 2.12
N ASP A 99 -10.03 -3.69 2.27
CA ASP A 99 -10.68 -4.09 3.52
C ASP A 99 -9.67 -4.37 4.66
N GLN A 100 -8.42 -4.75 4.35
CA GLN A 100 -7.35 -4.88 5.35
C GLN A 100 -7.00 -3.57 6.05
N PHE A 101 -7.36 -2.43 5.47
CA PHE A 101 -7.08 -1.10 6.01
C PHE A 101 -8.33 -0.31 6.36
N SER A 102 -9.52 -0.88 6.16
CA SER A 102 -10.77 -0.17 6.38
C SER A 102 -11.85 -1.09 6.91
N ASP A 103 -12.33 -0.74 8.10
CA ASP A 103 -13.45 -1.38 8.76
C ASP A 103 -14.34 -0.28 9.34
N ALA A 104 -15.63 -0.33 9.04
CA ALA A 104 -16.60 0.64 9.53
C ALA A 104 -16.74 0.60 11.07
N GLN A 105 -16.40 -0.52 11.70
CA GLN A 105 -16.44 -0.70 13.15
C GLN A 105 -15.14 -0.28 13.85
N LEU A 106 -14.04 -0.13 13.10
CA LEU A 106 -12.72 0.24 13.62
C LEU A 106 -12.23 1.53 12.92
N PRO A 107 -12.74 2.71 13.30
CA PRO A 107 -12.38 3.98 12.66
C PRO A 107 -10.89 4.33 12.78
N GLU A 108 -10.18 3.74 13.74
CA GLU A 108 -8.73 3.84 13.93
C GLU A 108 -7.94 2.94 12.97
N LEU A 109 -8.57 1.99 12.29
CA LEU A 109 -7.91 1.18 11.27
C LEU A 109 -7.52 2.07 10.08
N GLY A 110 -6.39 1.78 9.47
CA GLY A 110 -5.87 2.60 8.37
C GLY A 110 -4.51 2.15 7.91
N ILE A 111 -3.83 3.05 7.21
CA ILE A 111 -2.60 2.77 6.50
C ILE A 111 -1.54 3.83 6.82
N GLU A 112 -0.37 3.36 7.24
CA GLU A 112 0.81 4.20 7.30
C GLU A 112 1.42 4.30 5.88
N VAL A 113 1.48 5.51 5.35
CA VAL A 113 2.09 5.81 4.05
C VAL A 113 3.42 6.52 4.25
N ASN A 114 4.41 6.12 3.47
CA ASN A 114 5.79 6.52 3.68
C ASN A 114 6.50 6.83 2.35
N CYS A 115 7.31 7.88 2.37
CA CYS A 115 8.40 8.13 1.42
C CYS A 115 9.57 8.77 2.17
N ASP A 116 10.66 9.08 1.46
CA ASP A 116 11.84 9.71 2.05
C ASP A 116 11.57 11.11 2.66
N HIS A 117 10.42 11.71 2.35
CA HIS A 117 10.06 13.07 2.76
C HIS A 117 8.90 13.13 3.76
N VAL A 118 7.98 12.15 3.73
CA VAL A 118 6.71 12.17 4.46
C VAL A 118 6.41 10.79 5.02
N SER A 119 5.91 10.76 6.24
CA SER A 119 5.35 9.58 6.90
C SER A 119 4.08 9.99 7.61
N ARG A 120 2.96 9.40 7.22
CA ARG A 120 1.63 9.78 7.72
C ARG A 120 0.71 8.58 7.81
N PHE A 121 -0.22 8.66 8.74
CA PHE A 121 -1.33 7.74 8.84
C PHE A 121 -2.54 8.29 8.08
N ILE A 122 -3.18 7.44 7.27
CA ILE A 122 -4.47 7.71 6.62
C ILE A 122 -5.48 6.73 7.20
N SER A 123 -6.55 7.23 7.81
CA SER A 123 -7.62 6.37 8.33
C SER A 123 -8.38 5.69 7.18
N GLY A 124 -8.84 4.46 7.43
CA GLY A 124 -9.65 3.69 6.50
C GLY A 124 -10.95 4.41 6.13
N VAL A 125 -11.55 5.12 7.07
CA VAL A 125 -12.76 5.93 6.84
C VAL A 125 -12.52 7.02 5.79
N HIS A 126 -11.41 7.77 5.91
CA HIS A 126 -11.08 8.78 4.91
C HIS A 126 -10.72 8.17 3.56
N LEU A 127 -10.03 7.02 3.59
CA LEU A 127 -9.67 6.29 2.38
C LEU A 127 -10.92 5.83 1.62
N LEU A 128 -11.91 5.26 2.31
CA LEU A 128 -13.19 4.85 1.73
C LEU A 128 -13.97 6.04 1.15
N ALA A 129 -14.07 7.14 1.89
CA ALA A 129 -14.75 8.35 1.42
C ALA A 129 -14.07 8.98 0.18
N ASP A 130 -12.75 8.84 0.04
CA ASP A 130 -12.05 9.23 -1.17
C ASP A 130 -12.33 8.27 -2.33
N VAL A 131 -12.41 6.97 -2.07
CA VAL A 131 -12.72 5.93 -3.07
C VAL A 131 -14.12 6.09 -3.65
N GLU A 132 -15.12 6.39 -2.82
CA GLU A 132 -16.51 6.61 -3.24
C GLU A 132 -16.64 7.76 -4.26
N ARG A 133 -15.77 8.76 -4.15
CA ARG A 133 -15.74 9.92 -5.04
C ARG A 133 -14.88 9.69 -6.29
N GLY A 134 -13.93 8.75 -6.21
CA GLY A 134 -12.98 8.45 -7.26
C GLY A 134 -13.58 7.61 -8.40
N ARG A 135 -13.03 7.76 -9.61
CA ARG A 135 -13.41 6.95 -10.77
C ARG A 135 -12.17 6.40 -11.48
N PRO A 136 -12.18 5.14 -11.97
CA PRO A 136 -11.07 4.61 -12.76
C PRO A 136 -10.72 5.53 -13.93
N GLY A 137 -9.44 5.79 -14.16
CA GLY A 137 -8.95 6.69 -15.22
C GLY A 137 -8.97 8.17 -14.86
N ALA A 138 -9.75 8.55 -13.84
CA ALA A 138 -9.85 9.90 -13.30
C ALA A 138 -9.71 9.86 -11.76
N PRO A 139 -8.55 9.43 -11.24
CA PRO A 139 -8.38 9.29 -9.81
C PRO A 139 -8.43 10.64 -9.11
N ILE A 140 -9.01 10.65 -7.90
CA ILE A 140 -8.83 11.79 -6.99
C ILE A 140 -7.37 11.80 -6.54
N THR A 141 -6.73 12.96 -6.66
CA THR A 141 -5.36 13.16 -6.16
C THR A 141 -5.39 13.97 -4.87
N LYS A 142 -4.88 13.39 -3.79
CA LYS A 142 -4.69 14.05 -2.50
C LYS A 142 -3.20 14.33 -2.29
N ARG A 143 -2.89 15.50 -1.75
CA ARG A 143 -1.52 15.89 -1.41
C ARG A 143 -1.35 15.91 0.10
N ILE A 144 -0.35 15.18 0.58
CA ILE A 144 -0.05 15.00 2.01
C ILE A 144 1.28 15.68 2.33
N ARG A 145 1.33 16.39 3.46
CA ARG A 145 2.52 17.04 4.03
C ARG A 145 3.05 16.31 5.24
#